data_AF-A0A947KM08-F1
#
_entry.id   AF-A0A947KM08-F1
#
_cell.length_a   1.000
_cell.length_b   1.000
_cell.length_c   1.000
_cell.angle_alpha   90.00
_cell.angle_beta   90.00
_cell.angle_gamma   90.00
#
_symmetry.space_group_name_H-M   'P 1'
#
loop_
_entity.id
_entity.type
_entity.pdbx_description
1 polymer ?
#
loop_
_entity_poly.entity_id
_entity_poly.type
_entity_poly.pdbx_seq_one_letter_code
_entity_poly.pdbx_strand_id
1 'polypeptide(L)'
;EWGNDIATENISQMYSEYISIYDINQTSAVNYKNQLDENYSLIHLWAHSWSGGHSFKIENGNLIEWFYNYEIVPAHANANFYVLFACGNSRYTDDNYCGGVYALLTESGINSFGSTHSGGMLEFPYFYKSLAEGISFGKAFLKTYQYVGKNGFDDETCHWYYGLTFNGDPFIVPMPSEIIETVANEEKYLPQRLTLCNYPNPFNTQTNFEFEIFKLGRVKLCIYNLIGKEISVICNNGLEQGKYNLKWDGTDASGHYLSSGIYICQLQNDGICLSKKLLLVK
;
A
#
# COMPACT_ATOMS: atom_id res chain seq x y z
N GLU A 1 -19.09 -10.59 -13.60
CA GLU A 1 -18.93 -11.83 -14.40
C GLU A 1 -17.59 -12.57 -14.18
N TRP A 2 -16.48 -11.93 -13.78
CA TRP A 2 -15.17 -12.61 -13.65
C TRP A 2 -14.66 -12.84 -12.21
N GLY A 3 -15.34 -12.29 -11.18
CA GLY A 3 -14.75 -12.13 -9.84
C GLY A 3 -15.22 -13.06 -8.71
N ASN A 4 -16.23 -13.91 -8.91
CA ASN A 4 -16.96 -14.48 -7.76
C ASN A 4 -16.16 -15.48 -6.91
N ASP A 5 -15.50 -16.46 -7.53
CA ASP A 5 -14.83 -17.53 -6.77
C ASP A 5 -13.31 -17.35 -6.70
N ILE A 6 -12.68 -16.92 -7.80
CA ILE A 6 -11.22 -16.86 -7.92
C ILE A 6 -10.61 -15.80 -7.00
N ALA A 7 -11.20 -14.62 -6.85
CA ALA A 7 -10.61 -13.59 -6.00
C ALA A 7 -10.75 -13.91 -4.50
N THR A 8 -11.91 -14.46 -4.12
CA THR A 8 -12.26 -14.78 -2.73
C THR A 8 -11.41 -15.92 -2.18
N GLU A 9 -11.25 -17.03 -2.93
CA GLU A 9 -10.41 -18.17 -2.53
C GLU A 9 -8.91 -17.84 -2.44
N ASN A 10 -8.47 -16.78 -3.11
CA ASN A 10 -7.07 -16.38 -3.12
C ASN A 10 -6.72 -15.47 -1.96
N ILE A 11 -7.59 -14.51 -1.62
CA ILE A 11 -7.37 -13.63 -0.47
C ILE A 11 -7.46 -14.42 0.84
N SER A 12 -8.34 -15.42 0.92
CA SER A 12 -8.49 -16.26 2.12
C SER A 12 -7.25 -17.11 2.44
N GLN A 13 -6.35 -17.33 1.47
CA GLN A 13 -5.06 -18.00 1.73
C GLN A 13 -4.13 -17.12 2.58
N MET A 14 -4.38 -15.81 2.62
CA MET A 14 -3.51 -14.82 3.25
C MET A 14 -4.15 -14.20 4.50
N TYR A 15 -5.46 -13.96 4.45
CA TYR A 15 -6.23 -13.30 5.50
C TYR A 15 -7.42 -14.15 5.93
N SER A 16 -7.52 -14.41 7.24
CA SER A 16 -8.68 -15.09 7.85
C SER A 16 -9.93 -14.19 7.91
N GLU A 17 -9.74 -12.88 7.97
CA GLU A 17 -10.79 -11.87 7.92
C GLU A 17 -10.74 -11.11 6.60
N TYR A 18 -11.83 -11.17 5.83
CA TYR A 18 -11.95 -10.46 4.56
C TYR A 18 -13.41 -10.11 4.25
N ILE A 19 -13.60 -9.09 3.42
CA ILE A 19 -14.89 -8.67 2.90
C ILE A 19 -14.87 -8.88 1.39
N SER A 20 -15.86 -9.59 0.85
CA SER A 20 -16.03 -9.79 -0.58
C SER A 20 -17.35 -9.19 -1.03
N ILE A 21 -17.29 -8.25 -1.99
CA ILE A 21 -18.46 -7.54 -2.52
C ILE A 21 -18.52 -7.77 -4.02
N TYR A 22 -19.48 -8.59 -4.43
CA TYR A 22 -19.73 -8.95 -5.82
C TYR A 22 -21.19 -8.82 -6.22
N ASP A 23 -22.08 -8.50 -5.27
CA ASP A 23 -23.48 -8.17 -5.55
C ASP A 23 -23.54 -6.90 -6.40
N ILE A 24 -24.14 -7.00 -7.58
CA ILE A 24 -24.24 -5.91 -8.55
C ILE A 24 -24.93 -4.66 -7.97
N ASN A 25 -25.78 -4.82 -6.96
CA ASN A 25 -26.45 -3.71 -6.28
C ASN A 25 -25.54 -2.98 -5.30
N GLN A 26 -24.40 -3.59 -4.93
CA GLN A 26 -23.40 -3.05 -4.01
C GLN A 26 -22.12 -2.63 -4.72
N THR A 27 -21.88 -3.07 -5.96
CA THR A 27 -20.69 -2.69 -6.75
C THR A 27 -20.91 -1.37 -7.51
N SER A 28 -21.07 -0.25 -6.79
CA SER A 28 -21.19 1.10 -7.34
C SER A 28 -19.97 1.97 -7.00
N ALA A 29 -19.77 3.07 -7.73
CA ALA A 29 -18.66 3.98 -7.44
C ALA A 29 -18.84 4.67 -6.08
N VAL A 30 -20.08 5.01 -5.74
CA VAL A 30 -20.44 5.58 -4.43
C VAL A 30 -20.12 4.62 -3.30
N ASN A 31 -20.51 3.34 -3.43
CA ASN A 31 -20.25 2.37 -2.37
C ASN A 31 -18.75 2.09 -2.23
N TYR A 32 -18.03 1.96 -3.35
CA TYR A 32 -16.57 1.82 -3.32
C TYR A 32 -15.92 2.99 -2.57
N LYS A 33 -16.28 4.23 -2.93
CA LYS A 33 -15.79 5.44 -2.25
C LYS A 33 -16.05 5.44 -0.75
N ASN A 34 -17.26 5.07 -0.32
CA ASN A 34 -17.64 5.09 1.09
C ASN A 34 -16.91 4.04 1.93
N GLN A 35 -16.49 2.93 1.32
CA GLN A 35 -15.75 1.88 2.01
C GLN A 35 -14.27 2.17 2.13
N LEU A 36 -13.71 3.08 1.34
CA LEU A 36 -12.27 3.35 1.28
C LEU A 36 -11.68 3.92 2.57
N ASP A 37 -12.49 4.58 3.42
CA ASP A 37 -12.06 5.19 4.70
C ASP A 37 -11.86 4.16 5.83
N GLU A 38 -12.34 2.92 5.63
CA GLU A 38 -12.09 1.83 6.57
C GLU A 38 -10.64 1.34 6.52
N ASN A 39 -10.15 0.74 7.60
CA ASN A 39 -8.77 0.25 7.70
C ASN A 39 -8.62 -1.13 7.05
N TYR A 40 -7.90 -1.23 5.93
CA TYR A 40 -7.59 -2.52 5.31
C TYR A 40 -6.09 -2.82 5.27
N SER A 41 -5.74 -4.10 5.38
CA SER A 41 -4.39 -4.53 5.01
C SER A 41 -4.20 -4.55 3.49
N LEU A 42 -5.21 -5.02 2.75
CA LEU A 42 -5.17 -5.15 1.30
C LEU A 42 -6.56 -4.87 0.71
N ILE A 43 -6.62 -4.10 -0.37
CA ILE A 43 -7.80 -3.95 -1.22
C ILE A 43 -7.51 -4.61 -2.57
N HIS A 44 -8.38 -5.51 -3.00
CA HIS A 44 -8.33 -6.11 -4.34
C HIS A 44 -9.51 -5.62 -5.17
N LEU A 45 -9.26 -4.64 -6.04
CA LEU A 45 -10.29 -4.05 -6.88
C LEU A 45 -10.37 -4.77 -8.23
N TRP A 46 -11.57 -5.22 -8.59
CA TRP A 46 -11.91 -5.74 -9.91
C TRP A 46 -12.86 -4.77 -10.59
N ALA A 47 -12.35 -3.97 -11.52
CA ALA A 47 -13.15 -2.98 -12.22
C ALA A 47 -12.62 -2.75 -13.64
N HIS A 48 -13.51 -2.37 -14.55
CA HIS A 48 -13.07 -1.71 -15.77
C HIS A 48 -12.45 -0.36 -15.41
N SER A 49 -11.36 0.03 -16.06
CA SER A 49 -10.57 1.18 -15.63
C SER A 49 -9.70 1.71 -16.76
N TRP A 50 -9.11 2.86 -16.50
CA TRP A 50 -7.96 3.42 -17.21
C TRP A 50 -7.04 4.09 -16.18
N SER A 51 -6.06 4.86 -16.63
CA SER A 51 -5.13 5.57 -15.73
C SER A 51 -5.83 6.55 -14.79
N GLY A 52 -6.91 7.21 -15.21
CA GLY A 52 -7.55 8.28 -14.44
C GLY A 52 -8.75 7.87 -13.60
N GLY A 53 -9.17 6.60 -13.60
CA GLY A 53 -10.31 6.17 -12.81
C GLY A 53 -10.78 4.74 -13.02
N HIS A 54 -11.80 4.40 -12.25
CA HIS A 54 -12.48 3.11 -12.24
C HIS A 54 -13.96 3.31 -12.62
N SER A 55 -14.49 2.37 -13.38
CA SER A 55 -15.88 2.39 -13.84
C SER A 55 -16.66 1.23 -13.25
N PHE A 56 -17.85 1.53 -12.74
CA PHE A 56 -18.75 0.58 -12.09
C PHE A 56 -20.06 0.54 -12.87
N LYS A 57 -20.46 -0.66 -13.27
CA LYS A 57 -21.74 -0.88 -13.94
C LYS A 57 -22.84 -0.98 -12.88
N ILE A 58 -23.83 -0.12 -12.96
CA ILE A 58 -24.99 -0.09 -12.05
C ILE A 58 -26.30 -0.35 -12.84
N GLU A 59 -27.42 -0.47 -12.14
CA GLU A 59 -28.75 -0.72 -12.74
C GLU A 59 -28.74 -1.89 -13.73
N ASN A 60 -28.26 -3.06 -13.28
CA ASN A 60 -28.08 -4.26 -14.11
C ASN A 60 -27.22 -4.04 -15.37
N GLY A 61 -26.30 -3.08 -15.33
CA GLY A 61 -25.36 -2.79 -16.40
C GLY A 61 -25.84 -1.74 -17.41
N ASN A 62 -26.99 -1.10 -17.18
CA ASN A 62 -27.52 -0.08 -18.07
C ASN A 62 -26.84 1.29 -17.90
N LEU A 63 -26.30 1.58 -16.72
CA LEU A 63 -25.60 2.82 -16.42
C LEU A 63 -24.17 2.54 -15.91
N ILE A 64 -23.31 3.55 -16.05
CA ILE A 64 -21.92 3.52 -15.58
C ILE A 64 -21.71 4.68 -14.62
N GLU A 65 -21.27 4.35 -13.41
CA GLU A 65 -20.70 5.32 -12.48
C GLU A 65 -19.18 5.29 -12.54
N TRP A 66 -18.56 6.41 -12.19
CA TRP A 66 -17.13 6.61 -12.25
C TRP A 66 -16.58 7.03 -10.89
N PHE A 67 -15.44 6.47 -10.54
CA PHE A 67 -14.62 6.90 -9.41
C PHE A 67 -13.27 7.34 -9.95
N TYR A 68 -12.96 8.62 -9.81
CA TYR A 68 -11.78 9.21 -10.44
C TYR A 68 -10.57 9.22 -9.51
N ASN A 69 -9.37 9.27 -10.09
CA ASN A 69 -8.11 9.32 -9.36
C ASN A 69 -8.02 10.46 -8.32
N TYR A 70 -8.56 11.64 -8.64
CA TYR A 70 -8.56 12.80 -7.73
C TYR A 70 -9.48 12.62 -6.52
N GLU A 71 -10.34 11.59 -6.52
CA GLU A 71 -11.20 11.26 -5.39
C GLU A 71 -10.54 10.29 -4.41
N ILE A 72 -9.44 9.62 -4.78
CA ILE A 72 -8.76 8.61 -3.94
C ILE A 72 -8.32 9.19 -2.59
N VAL A 73 -7.59 10.32 -2.62
CA VAL A 73 -7.08 10.95 -1.40
C VAL A 73 -8.21 11.60 -0.58
N PRO A 74 -9.16 12.36 -1.18
CA PRO A 74 -10.32 12.88 -0.44
C PRO A 74 -11.30 11.83 0.08
N ALA A 75 -11.31 10.62 -0.50
CA ALA A 75 -12.07 9.48 0.02
C ALA A 75 -11.37 8.78 1.18
N HIS A 76 -10.23 9.29 1.64
CA HIS A 76 -9.44 8.73 2.74
C HIS A 76 -9.07 7.27 2.50
N ALA A 77 -8.74 6.90 1.25
CA ALA A 77 -8.38 5.53 0.92
C ALA A 77 -7.28 4.98 1.84
N ASN A 78 -7.65 3.98 2.64
CA ASN A 78 -6.86 3.55 3.78
C ASN A 78 -6.54 2.04 3.73
N ALA A 79 -5.63 1.68 2.83
CA ALA A 79 -5.08 0.33 2.77
C ALA A 79 -3.57 0.33 2.55
N ASN A 80 -2.87 -0.66 3.11
CA ASN A 80 -1.42 -0.79 2.90
C ASN A 80 -1.09 -1.25 1.47
N PHE A 81 -1.90 -2.16 0.92
CA PHE A 81 -1.67 -2.79 -0.38
C PHE A 81 -2.89 -2.71 -1.28
N TYR A 82 -2.68 -2.36 -2.56
CA TYR A 82 -3.75 -2.27 -3.56
C TYR A 82 -3.46 -3.20 -4.74
N VAL A 83 -4.29 -4.23 -4.91
CA VAL A 83 -4.24 -5.11 -6.08
C VAL A 83 -5.33 -4.69 -7.04
N LEU A 84 -4.94 -4.10 -8.17
CA LEU A 84 -5.85 -3.47 -9.11
C LEU A 84 -5.97 -4.34 -10.37
N PHE A 85 -6.93 -5.27 -10.37
CA PHE A 85 -7.34 -5.98 -11.57
C PHE A 85 -8.21 -5.06 -12.43
N ALA A 86 -7.52 -4.13 -13.08
CA ALA A 86 -8.09 -2.96 -13.72
C ALA A 86 -7.21 -2.54 -14.91
N CYS A 87 -7.79 -2.42 -16.10
CA CYS A 87 -7.02 -2.07 -17.30
C CYS A 87 -6.37 -0.68 -17.16
N GLY A 88 -5.10 -0.53 -17.55
CA GLY A 88 -4.41 0.76 -17.67
C GLY A 88 -4.22 1.58 -16.38
N ASN A 89 -4.65 1.08 -15.21
CA ASN A 89 -4.65 1.83 -13.95
C ASN A 89 -3.24 2.24 -13.48
N SER A 90 -2.23 1.49 -13.92
CA SER A 90 -0.82 1.65 -13.53
C SER A 90 0.03 2.20 -14.68
N ARG A 91 -0.60 2.90 -15.64
CA ARG A 91 0.12 3.57 -16.72
C ARG A 91 0.89 4.78 -16.19
N TYR A 92 2.11 4.52 -15.73
CA TYR A 92 3.00 5.49 -15.07
C TYR A 92 3.47 6.66 -15.95
N THR A 93 3.16 6.64 -17.24
CA THR A 93 3.40 7.78 -18.14
C THR A 93 2.30 8.84 -18.07
N ASP A 94 1.16 8.52 -17.48
CA ASP A 94 0.03 9.43 -17.34
C ASP A 94 0.09 10.13 -15.98
N ASP A 95 -0.25 11.41 -15.94
CA ASP A 95 -0.29 12.16 -14.69
C ASP A 95 -1.34 11.60 -13.73
N ASN A 96 -0.98 11.48 -12.45
CA ASN A 96 -1.87 11.03 -11.37
C ASN A 96 -2.57 9.69 -11.66
N TYR A 97 -1.91 8.75 -12.35
CA TYR A 97 -2.47 7.43 -12.60
C TYR A 97 -2.90 6.72 -11.30
N CYS A 98 -4.05 6.05 -11.29
CA CYS A 98 -4.69 5.46 -10.11
C CYS A 98 -3.74 4.63 -9.24
N GLY A 99 -2.98 3.70 -9.85
CA GLY A 99 -2.04 2.86 -9.11
C GLY A 99 -0.99 3.68 -8.33
N GLY A 100 -0.50 4.76 -8.92
CA GLY A 100 0.44 5.67 -8.30
C GLY A 100 -0.22 6.46 -7.18
N VAL A 101 -1.43 6.97 -7.38
CA VAL A 101 -2.17 7.71 -6.34
C VAL A 101 -2.41 6.82 -5.11
N TYR A 102 -2.87 5.58 -5.31
CA TYR A 102 -3.09 4.62 -4.22
C TYR A 102 -1.82 4.26 -3.47
N ALA A 103 -0.72 3.95 -4.16
CA ALA A 103 0.51 3.54 -3.48
C ALA A 103 1.27 4.73 -2.86
N LEU A 104 1.26 5.87 -3.54
CA LEU A 104 2.22 6.94 -3.28
C LEU A 104 1.60 8.15 -2.59
N LEU A 105 0.33 8.47 -2.86
CA LEU A 105 -0.29 9.72 -2.39
C LEU A 105 -1.26 9.55 -1.22
N THR A 106 -1.78 8.35 -0.94
CA THR A 106 -2.55 8.08 0.28
C THR A 106 -1.63 7.99 1.50
N GLU A 107 -2.19 8.17 2.69
CA GLU A 107 -1.41 8.13 3.94
C GLU A 107 -0.84 6.74 4.24
N SER A 108 -1.67 5.70 4.10
CA SER A 108 -1.31 4.32 4.44
C SER A 108 -0.81 3.49 3.27
N GLY A 109 -1.04 3.92 2.02
CA GLY A 109 -0.60 3.18 0.84
C GLY A 109 0.90 2.91 0.82
N ILE A 110 1.27 1.67 0.55
CA ILE A 110 2.67 1.26 0.42
C ILE A 110 2.94 0.70 -0.97
N ASN A 111 2.15 -0.29 -1.39
CA ASN A 111 2.29 -0.90 -2.70
C ASN A 111 0.98 -0.87 -3.48
N SER A 112 1.10 -0.72 -4.79
CA SER A 112 0.02 -1.06 -5.72
C SER A 112 0.51 -1.96 -6.83
N PHE A 113 -0.40 -2.76 -7.32
CA PHE A 113 -0.21 -3.69 -8.41
C PHE A 113 -1.26 -3.42 -9.48
N GLY A 114 -0.87 -3.33 -10.74
CA GLY A 114 -1.81 -3.11 -11.83
C GLY A 114 -1.19 -3.31 -13.20
N SER A 115 -1.86 -2.84 -14.25
CA SER A 115 -1.35 -2.90 -15.63
C SER A 115 -1.22 -1.52 -16.27
N THR A 116 -0.24 -1.34 -17.14
CA THR A 116 -0.05 -0.14 -17.98
C THR A 116 -0.92 -0.15 -19.24
N HIS A 117 -1.51 -1.30 -19.59
CA HIS A 117 -2.41 -1.46 -20.74
C HIS A 117 -3.65 -2.28 -20.39
N SER A 118 -4.47 -2.58 -21.41
CA SER A 118 -5.61 -3.48 -21.26
C SER A 118 -5.12 -4.89 -20.94
N GLY A 119 -5.52 -5.43 -19.80
CA GLY A 119 -4.98 -6.68 -19.27
C GLY A 119 -4.86 -6.62 -17.74
N GLY A 120 -4.21 -7.63 -17.17
CA GLY A 120 -4.17 -7.87 -15.75
C GLY A 120 -3.64 -9.28 -15.44
N MET A 121 -3.19 -9.49 -14.21
CA MET A 121 -2.79 -10.83 -13.75
C MET A 121 -4.02 -11.70 -13.58
N LEU A 122 -3.99 -12.93 -14.11
CA LEU A 122 -5.05 -13.92 -13.87
C LEU A 122 -4.59 -14.98 -12.85
N GLU A 123 -3.28 -15.24 -12.76
CA GLU A 123 -2.67 -16.19 -11.82
C GLU A 123 -2.56 -15.66 -10.37
N PHE A 124 -3.63 -15.09 -9.85
CA PHE A 124 -3.75 -14.70 -8.44
C PHE A 124 -3.49 -15.84 -7.44
N PRO A 125 -3.87 -17.12 -7.70
CA PRO A 125 -3.58 -18.20 -6.75
C PRO A 125 -2.08 -18.36 -6.49
N TYR A 126 -1.23 -18.23 -7.52
CA TYR A 126 0.22 -18.31 -7.35
C TYR A 126 0.79 -17.12 -6.60
N PHE A 127 0.25 -15.94 -6.86
CA PHE A 127 0.66 -14.71 -6.21
C PHE A 127 0.31 -14.74 -4.72
N TYR A 128 -0.97 -14.92 -4.37
CA TYR A 128 -1.41 -14.93 -2.98
C TYR A 128 -0.87 -16.11 -2.18
N LYS A 129 -0.74 -17.29 -2.78
CA LYS A 129 -0.05 -18.42 -2.13
C LYS A 129 1.39 -18.07 -1.76
N SER A 130 2.12 -17.41 -2.66
CA SER A 130 3.49 -16.99 -2.36
C SER A 130 3.52 -16.00 -1.18
N LEU A 131 2.60 -15.03 -1.14
CA LEU A 131 2.50 -14.09 -0.02
C LEU A 131 2.15 -14.80 1.29
N ALA A 132 1.24 -15.76 1.28
CA ALA A 132 0.88 -16.59 2.43
C ALA A 132 2.07 -17.41 2.97
N GLU A 133 2.97 -17.84 2.08
CA GLU A 133 4.24 -18.50 2.44
C GLU A 133 5.30 -17.53 3.04
N GLY A 134 4.95 -16.27 3.31
CA GLY A 134 5.87 -15.26 3.88
C GLY A 134 6.90 -14.74 2.87
N ILE A 135 6.58 -14.78 1.58
CA ILE A 135 7.45 -14.29 0.52
C ILE A 135 7.15 -12.81 0.26
N SER A 136 8.20 -12.02 -0.03
CA SER A 136 8.03 -10.61 -0.37
C SER A 136 7.21 -10.41 -1.64
N PHE A 137 6.52 -9.27 -1.72
CA PHE A 137 5.69 -8.91 -2.88
C PHE A 137 6.41 -9.03 -4.22
N GLY A 138 7.64 -8.53 -4.32
CA GLY A 138 8.42 -8.60 -5.55
C GLY A 138 8.83 -10.02 -5.93
N LYS A 139 9.11 -10.89 -4.95
CA LYS A 139 9.44 -12.29 -5.23
C LYS A 139 8.19 -13.12 -5.55
N ALA A 140 7.06 -12.83 -4.92
CA ALA A 140 5.76 -13.38 -5.31
C ALA A 140 5.41 -13.00 -6.76
N PHE A 141 5.58 -11.73 -7.11
CA PHE A 141 5.39 -11.22 -8.47
C PHE A 141 6.29 -11.94 -9.50
N LEU A 142 7.58 -12.07 -9.20
CA LEU A 142 8.52 -12.81 -10.05
C LEU A 142 8.12 -14.28 -10.21
N LYS A 143 7.74 -14.96 -9.13
CA LYS A 143 7.28 -16.35 -9.17
C LYS A 143 6.05 -16.52 -10.07
N THR A 144 5.09 -15.60 -9.99
CA THR A 144 3.92 -15.61 -10.86
C THR A 144 4.32 -15.50 -12.32
N TYR A 145 5.22 -14.57 -12.67
CA TYR A 145 5.73 -14.43 -14.03
C TYR A 145 6.48 -15.67 -14.53
N GLN A 146 7.28 -16.30 -13.68
CA GLN A 146 7.97 -17.55 -14.01
C GLN A 146 6.99 -18.69 -14.27
N TYR A 147 5.91 -18.76 -13.49
CA TYR A 147 4.85 -19.75 -13.69
C TYR A 147 4.09 -19.52 -15.00
N VAL A 148 3.69 -18.28 -15.27
CA VAL A 148 2.99 -17.89 -16.51
C VAL A 148 3.84 -18.21 -17.73
N GLY A 149 5.13 -17.84 -17.69
CA GLY A 149 6.07 -18.03 -18.81
C GLY A 149 6.68 -19.42 -18.92
N LYS A 150 6.30 -20.41 -18.09
CA LYS A 150 6.98 -21.72 -18.02
C LYS A 150 6.95 -22.50 -19.34
N ASN A 151 5.94 -22.26 -20.17
CA ASN A 151 5.74 -22.89 -21.48
C ASN A 151 5.95 -21.91 -22.65
N GLY A 152 6.51 -20.72 -22.38
CA GLY A 152 6.57 -19.61 -23.32
C GLY A 152 5.41 -18.62 -23.14
N PHE A 153 5.51 -17.45 -23.79
CA PHE A 153 4.47 -16.43 -23.84
C PHE A 153 3.85 -16.41 -25.23
N ASP A 154 2.60 -16.89 -25.35
CA ASP A 154 1.80 -16.71 -26.55
C ASP A 154 1.11 -15.34 -26.57
N ASP A 155 0.39 -15.04 -27.65
CA ASP A 155 -0.25 -13.73 -27.84
C ASP A 155 -1.28 -13.42 -26.74
N GLU A 156 -2.05 -14.42 -26.28
CA GLU A 156 -3.04 -14.26 -25.22
C GLU A 156 -2.36 -13.97 -23.87
N THR A 157 -1.31 -14.71 -23.56
CA THR A 157 -0.52 -14.49 -22.34
C THR A 157 0.17 -13.14 -22.39
N CYS A 158 0.75 -12.74 -23.51
CA CYS A 158 1.31 -11.39 -23.67
C CYS A 158 0.24 -10.32 -23.44
N HIS A 159 -0.95 -10.49 -24.01
CA HIS A 159 -2.05 -9.53 -23.88
C HIS A 159 -2.48 -9.31 -22.42
N TRP A 160 -2.49 -10.35 -21.58
CA TRP A 160 -2.89 -10.22 -20.18
C TRP A 160 -1.74 -9.76 -19.28
N TYR A 161 -0.54 -10.27 -19.49
CA TYR A 161 0.56 -10.14 -18.52
C TYR A 161 1.59 -9.08 -18.86
N TYR A 162 1.76 -8.70 -20.14
CA TYR A 162 2.66 -7.59 -20.42
C TYR A 162 2.13 -6.32 -19.77
N GLY A 163 3.04 -5.39 -19.46
CA GLY A 163 2.66 -4.15 -18.80
C GLY A 163 2.24 -4.26 -17.33
N LEU A 164 2.21 -5.46 -16.73
CA LEU A 164 2.00 -5.56 -15.28
C LEU A 164 3.12 -4.83 -14.55
N THR A 165 2.71 -3.96 -13.65
CA THR A 165 3.57 -3.05 -12.93
C THR A 165 3.32 -3.18 -11.45
N PHE A 166 4.41 -3.12 -10.70
CA PHE A 166 4.42 -3.06 -9.25
C PHE A 166 4.96 -1.69 -8.83
N ASN A 167 4.15 -0.90 -8.13
CA ASN A 167 4.53 0.41 -7.61
C ASN A 167 4.76 0.28 -6.10
N GLY A 168 5.94 0.67 -5.61
CA GLY A 168 6.28 0.64 -4.18
C GLY A 168 7.52 -0.21 -3.89
N ASP A 169 7.60 -0.76 -2.67
CA ASP A 169 8.73 -1.57 -2.19
C ASP A 169 8.50 -3.08 -2.41
N PRO A 170 9.29 -3.72 -3.31
CA PRO A 170 9.16 -5.14 -3.63
C PRO A 170 9.68 -6.07 -2.51
N PHE A 171 10.39 -5.55 -1.51
CA PHE A 171 10.97 -6.35 -0.43
C PHE A 171 10.03 -6.52 0.78
N ILE A 172 8.90 -5.82 0.78
CA ILE A 172 7.92 -5.96 1.85
C ILE A 172 7.34 -7.37 1.86
N VAL A 173 7.37 -7.96 3.05
CA VAL A 173 6.73 -9.23 3.36
C VAL A 173 5.45 -8.93 4.14
N PRO A 174 4.27 -9.23 3.59
CA PRO A 174 3.05 -9.12 4.37
C PRO A 174 2.99 -10.23 5.43
N MET A 175 2.49 -9.93 6.62
CA MET A 175 2.26 -10.94 7.66
C MET A 175 0.92 -11.65 7.42
N PRO A 176 0.90 -12.99 7.19
CA PRO A 176 -0.32 -13.78 7.08
C PRO A 176 -1.06 -13.88 8.43
N SER A 177 -2.38 -14.06 8.40
CA SER A 177 -3.21 -14.17 9.62
C SER A 177 -2.79 -15.27 10.58
N GLU A 178 -2.37 -16.45 10.10
CA GLU A 178 -1.92 -17.55 10.96
C GLU A 178 -0.71 -17.14 11.82
N ILE A 179 0.19 -16.31 11.27
CA ILE A 179 1.34 -15.77 12.01
C ILE A 179 0.86 -14.74 13.03
N ILE A 180 -0.15 -13.92 12.70
CA ILE A 180 -0.74 -12.95 13.63
C ILE A 180 -1.42 -13.66 14.80
N GLU A 181 -2.21 -14.70 14.56
CA GLU A 181 -2.91 -15.47 15.60
C GLU A 181 -1.93 -16.23 16.50
N THR A 182 -0.83 -16.76 15.95
CA THR A 182 0.21 -17.39 16.76
C THR A 182 0.92 -16.36 17.65
N VAL A 183 1.13 -15.13 17.15
CA VAL A 183 1.67 -13.99 17.91
C VAL A 183 0.65 -13.45 18.93
N ALA A 184 -0.66 -13.53 18.63
CA ALA A 184 -1.73 -13.03 19.48
C ALA A 184 -2.09 -14.01 20.61
N ASN A 185 -2.04 -15.33 20.37
CA ASN A 185 -2.34 -16.37 21.36
C ASN A 185 -1.23 -16.58 22.41
N GLU A 186 -0.08 -15.91 22.27
CA GLU A 186 0.82 -15.63 23.40
C GLU A 186 0.28 -14.45 24.24
N GLU A 187 -0.96 -14.56 24.75
CA GLU A 187 -1.60 -13.61 25.66
C GLU A 187 -0.96 -13.61 27.07
N LYS A 188 0.34 -13.34 27.16
CA LYS A 188 0.96 -12.90 28.42
C LYS A 188 1.92 -11.72 28.27
N TYR A 189 2.16 -11.27 27.04
CA TYR A 189 2.89 -10.04 26.78
C TYR A 189 2.31 -9.41 25.51
N LEU A 190 1.30 -8.54 25.62
CA LEU A 190 1.13 -7.49 24.61
C LEU A 190 2.51 -6.87 24.42
N PRO A 191 3.14 -6.95 23.23
CA PRO A 191 4.50 -6.46 23.13
C PRO A 191 4.45 -4.97 23.48
N GLN A 192 5.34 -4.53 24.36
CA GLN A 192 5.57 -3.11 24.61
C GLN A 192 6.11 -2.54 23.29
N ARG A 193 5.22 -2.10 22.40
CA ARG A 193 5.54 -1.81 21.00
C ARG A 193 5.93 -0.37 20.85
N LEU A 194 7.17 -0.11 20.45
CA LEU A 194 7.55 1.15 19.82
C LEU A 194 6.44 1.58 18.83
N THR A 195 5.98 2.82 18.89
CA THR A 195 5.00 3.38 17.95
C THR A 195 5.63 4.52 17.16
N LEU A 196 5.12 4.80 15.96
CA LEU A 196 5.49 5.98 15.19
C LEU A 196 4.30 6.37 14.31
N CYS A 197 3.85 7.60 14.47
CA CYS A 197 2.82 8.26 13.67
C CYS A 197 3.33 9.62 13.22
N ASN A 198 2.82 10.11 12.09
CA ASN A 198 3.11 11.47 11.66
C ASN A 198 1.84 12.17 11.19
N TYR A 199 1.63 13.42 11.60
CA TYR A 199 0.46 14.20 11.19
C TYR A 199 0.76 15.71 11.12
N PRO A 200 0.19 16.42 10.13
CA PRO A 200 -0.57 15.86 9.01
C PRO A 200 0.33 15.03 8.07
N ASN A 201 -0.28 14.12 7.31
CA ASN A 201 0.34 13.39 6.20
C ASN A 201 -0.74 13.08 5.17
N PRO A 202 -0.75 13.72 3.99
CA PRO A 202 0.29 14.61 3.45
C PRO A 202 0.47 15.93 4.21
N PHE A 203 1.62 16.59 4.07
CA PHE A 203 1.91 17.88 4.69
C PHE A 203 2.55 18.87 3.71
N ASN A 204 2.41 20.17 3.98
CA ASN A 204 3.00 21.22 3.14
C ASN A 204 4.23 21.88 3.81
N THR A 205 4.03 22.46 5.00
CA THR A 205 5.09 23.21 5.69
C THR A 205 5.69 22.49 6.88
N GLN A 206 4.92 21.60 7.53
CA GLN A 206 5.36 20.90 8.72
C GLN A 206 4.56 19.61 8.95
N THR A 207 5.19 18.63 9.58
CA THR A 207 4.54 17.46 10.17
C THR A 207 5.09 17.24 11.58
N ASN A 208 4.27 16.66 12.45
CA ASN A 208 4.67 16.23 13.78
C ASN A 208 4.86 14.72 13.77
N PHE A 209 5.89 14.23 14.44
CA PHE A 209 6.16 12.82 14.70
C PHE A 209 5.78 12.49 16.12
N GLU A 210 4.75 11.67 16.30
CA GLU A 210 4.40 11.10 17.59
C GLU A 210 4.92 9.68 17.69
N PHE A 211 5.65 9.39 18.76
CA PHE A 211 6.15 8.07 19.05
C PHE A 211 6.22 7.80 20.54
N GLU A 212 6.06 6.55 20.92
CA GLU A 212 6.19 6.07 22.29
C GLU A 212 7.31 5.06 22.37
N ILE A 213 8.26 5.29 23.28
CA ILE A 213 9.33 4.33 23.60
C ILE A 213 9.07 3.74 24.98
N PHE A 214 9.22 2.42 25.08
CA PHE A 214 8.82 1.66 26.27
C PHE A 214 10.00 1.29 27.17
N LYS A 215 11.21 1.57 26.72
CA LYS A 215 12.44 1.33 27.46
C LYS A 215 13.40 2.48 27.18
N LEU A 216 14.14 2.86 28.21
CA LEU A 216 15.25 3.78 28.05
C LEU A 216 16.25 3.21 27.04
N GLY A 217 16.63 4.02 26.06
CA GLY A 217 17.55 3.60 25.02
C GLY A 217 17.91 4.75 24.08
N ARG A 218 18.84 4.47 23.18
CA ARG A 218 19.17 5.43 22.12
C ARG A 218 18.03 5.45 21.12
N VAL A 219 17.53 6.64 20.80
CA VAL A 219 16.50 6.87 19.79
C VAL A 219 17.13 7.65 18.64
N LYS A 220 16.98 7.13 17.42
CA LYS A 220 17.36 7.82 16.19
C LYS A 220 16.13 7.97 15.30
N LEU A 221 15.69 9.20 15.07
CA LEU A 221 14.60 9.56 14.16
C LEU A 221 15.19 10.29 12.95
N CYS A 222 15.09 9.68 11.77
CA CYS A 222 15.74 10.17 10.55
C CYS A 222 14.83 10.18 9.35
N ILE A 223 15.08 11.12 8.44
CA ILE A 223 14.40 11.24 7.16
C ILE A 223 15.35 10.79 6.06
N TYR A 224 14.86 9.95 5.16
CA TYR A 224 15.57 9.45 3.99
C TYR A 224 14.82 9.82 2.71
N ASN A 225 15.55 9.94 1.61
CA ASN A 225 14.96 9.96 0.27
C ASN A 225 14.74 8.53 -0.26
N LEU A 226 14.13 8.40 -1.44
CA LEU A 226 13.79 7.10 -2.03
C LEU A 226 14.99 6.22 -2.41
N ILE A 227 16.20 6.79 -2.52
CA ILE A 227 17.42 6.00 -2.76
C ILE A 227 18.13 5.60 -1.46
N GLY A 228 17.51 5.84 -0.30
CA GLY A 228 18.05 5.49 1.02
C GLY A 228 19.12 6.44 1.55
N LYS A 229 19.30 7.62 0.95
CA LYS A 229 20.21 8.65 1.49
C LYS A 229 19.56 9.34 2.69
N GLU A 230 20.27 9.40 3.81
CA GLU A 230 19.87 10.19 4.99
C GLU A 230 19.87 11.69 4.61
N ILE A 231 18.71 12.33 4.76
CA ILE A 231 18.47 13.73 4.39
C ILE A 231 18.48 14.61 5.63
N SER A 232 17.90 14.14 6.73
CA SER A 232 17.81 14.89 7.98
C SER A 232 17.75 13.96 9.19
N VAL A 233 18.32 14.41 10.31
CA VAL A 233 18.27 13.73 11.61
C VAL A 233 17.48 14.59 12.57
N ILE A 234 16.28 14.15 12.93
CA ILE A 234 15.36 14.90 13.80
C ILE A 234 15.70 14.66 15.27
N CYS A 235 16.13 13.44 15.61
CA CYS A 235 16.57 13.07 16.95
C CYS A 235 17.66 11.99 16.88
N ASN A 236 18.67 12.07 17.75
CA ASN A 236 19.70 11.04 17.92
C ASN A 236 20.24 11.03 19.35
N ASN A 237 19.34 10.88 20.32
CA ASN A 237 19.63 11.05 21.75
C ASN A 237 19.22 9.81 22.56
N GLY A 238 19.76 9.68 23.78
CA GLY A 238 19.20 8.78 24.77
C GLY A 238 17.92 9.38 25.33
N LEU A 239 16.81 8.63 25.23
CA LEU A 239 15.50 9.06 25.74
C LEU A 239 15.02 8.05 26.80
N GLU A 240 14.31 8.55 27.81
CA GLU A 240 13.66 7.71 28.82
C GLU A 240 12.35 7.12 28.28
N GLN A 241 11.77 6.15 28.98
CA GLN A 241 10.45 5.64 28.61
C GLN A 241 9.41 6.77 28.60
N GLY A 242 8.64 6.89 27.53
CA GLY A 242 7.60 7.91 27.40
C GLY A 242 7.11 8.17 25.98
N LYS A 243 6.16 9.10 25.89
CA LYS A 243 5.62 9.62 24.63
C LYS A 243 6.37 10.90 24.23
N TYR A 244 6.68 11.00 22.96
CA TYR A 244 7.42 12.10 22.37
C TYR A 244 6.67 12.64 21.16
N ASN A 245 6.71 13.97 21.01
CA ASN A 245 6.19 14.66 19.84
C ASN A 245 7.29 15.60 19.32
N LEU A 246 7.80 15.31 18.13
CA LEU A 246 8.86 16.09 17.49
C LEU A 246 8.37 16.68 16.18
N LYS A 247 8.72 17.94 15.93
CA LYS A 247 8.31 18.64 14.71
C LYS A 247 9.40 18.58 13.65
N TRP A 248 9.00 18.46 12.39
CA TRP A 248 9.86 18.67 11.23
C TRP A 248 9.19 19.59 10.22
N ASP A 249 9.98 20.50 9.65
CA ASP A 249 9.56 21.56 8.74
C ASP A 249 9.90 21.29 7.27
N GLY A 250 10.20 20.02 6.94
CA GLY A 250 10.53 19.63 5.58
C GLY A 250 11.90 20.10 5.11
N THR A 251 12.87 20.28 6.01
CA THR A 251 14.24 20.72 5.70
C THR A 251 15.28 19.59 5.75
N ASP A 252 16.34 19.72 4.95
CA ASP A 252 17.52 18.86 5.00
C ASP A 252 18.49 19.25 6.14
N ALA A 253 19.58 18.49 6.30
CA ALA A 253 20.60 18.76 7.30
C ALA A 253 21.32 20.13 7.17
N SER A 254 21.20 20.80 6.02
CA SER A 254 21.73 22.16 5.80
C SER A 254 20.68 23.25 6.04
N GLY A 255 19.46 22.89 6.43
CA GLY A 255 18.34 23.81 6.63
C GLY A 255 17.64 24.23 5.33
N HIS A 256 17.95 23.58 4.19
CA HIS A 256 17.25 23.87 2.94
C HIS A 256 15.93 23.12 2.89
N TYR A 257 14.87 23.81 2.45
CA TYR A 257 13.59 23.18 2.22
C TYR A 257 13.65 22.17 1.08
N LEU A 258 13.08 20.99 1.32
CA LEU A 258 12.97 19.93 0.35
C LEU A 258 11.88 20.20 -0.70
N SER A 259 12.01 19.57 -1.88
CA SER A 259 10.97 19.59 -2.90
C SER A 259 9.81 18.67 -2.52
N SER A 260 8.63 18.92 -3.12
CA SER A 260 7.51 17.99 -3.02
C SER A 260 7.92 16.59 -3.48
N GLY A 261 7.42 15.58 -2.80
CA GLY A 261 7.80 14.21 -3.05
C GLY A 261 7.66 13.32 -1.83
N ILE A 262 8.12 12.08 -2.00
CA ILE A 262 8.03 11.03 -0.99
C ILE A 262 9.36 10.92 -0.27
N TYR A 263 9.27 10.86 1.06
CA TYR A 263 10.39 10.62 1.95
C TYR A 263 10.04 9.49 2.92
N ILE A 264 11.04 8.87 3.53
CA ILE A 264 10.84 7.84 4.53
C ILE A 264 11.35 8.36 5.87
N CYS A 265 10.45 8.46 6.85
CA CYS A 265 10.83 8.62 8.25
C CYS A 265 11.17 7.25 8.84
N GLN A 266 12.25 7.17 9.60
CA GLN A 266 12.65 5.96 10.30
C GLN A 266 12.93 6.27 11.76
N LEU A 267 12.28 5.53 12.66
CA LEU A 267 12.53 5.56 14.10
C LEU A 267 13.25 4.28 14.50
N GLN A 268 14.42 4.41 15.10
CA GLN A 268 15.21 3.30 15.63
C GLN A 268 15.32 3.42 17.14
N ASN A 269 15.04 2.34 17.88
CA ASN A 269 15.29 2.22 19.31
C ASN A 269 15.58 0.76 19.68
N ASP A 270 16.71 0.51 20.37
CA ASP A 270 17.13 -0.81 20.88
C ASP A 270 17.03 -1.95 19.84
N GLY A 271 17.41 -1.68 18.58
CA GLY A 271 17.39 -2.67 17.49
C GLY A 271 16.03 -2.84 16.78
N ILE A 272 14.97 -2.22 17.29
CA ILE A 272 13.68 -2.10 16.60
C ILE A 272 13.75 -0.90 15.65
N CYS A 273 13.26 -1.09 14.43
CA CYS A 273 13.20 -0.08 13.39
C CYS A 273 11.77 0.01 12.85
N LEU A 274 11.15 1.18 12.99
CA LEU A 274 9.87 1.51 12.36
C LEU A 274 10.11 2.49 11.23
N SER A 275 9.30 2.41 10.18
CA SER A 275 9.35 3.35 9.07
C SER A 275 7.96 3.86 8.72
N LYS A 276 7.86 5.14 8.36
CA LYS A 276 6.64 5.80 7.92
C LYS A 276 6.91 6.59 6.65
N LYS A 277 6.01 6.44 5.67
CA LYS A 277 6.03 7.23 4.44
C LYS A 277 5.61 8.66 4.75
N LEU A 278 6.36 9.63 4.24
CA LEU A 278 6.04 11.05 4.33
C LEU A 278 5.74 11.57 2.93
N LEU A 279 4.58 12.22 2.78
CA LEU A 279 4.24 12.92 1.54
C LEU A 279 4.29 14.44 1.77
N LEU A 280 5.32 15.07 1.20
CA LEU A 280 5.47 16.53 1.18
C LEU A 280 4.83 17.08 -0.10
N VAL A 281 3.82 17.95 0.05
CA VAL A 281 3.07 18.57 -1.05
C VAL A 281 3.14 20.09 -0.90
N LYS A 282 3.76 20.79 -1.85
CA LYS A 282 3.90 22.25 -1.82
C LYS A 282 2.96 22.91 -2.80
#